data_AF-A0A7W8RR19-F1
#
_entry.id   AF-A0A7W8RR19-F1
#
_cell.length_a   1.000
_cell.length_b   1.000
_cell.length_c   1.000
_cell.angle_alpha   90.00
_cell.angle_beta   90.00
_cell.angle_gamma   90.00
#
_symmetry.space_group_name_H-M   'P 1'
#
loop_
_entity.id
_entity.type
_entity.pdbx_description
1 polymer ?
#
loop_
_entity_poly.entity_id
_entity_poly.type
_entity_poly.pdbx_seq_one_letter_code
_entity_poly.pdbx_strand_id
1 'polypeptide(L)'
;MLKRLFPHPWLAVLLIICWVLLMNDVSPGNLLLGAALGYAISFRVAEGLWLRPVRFGRPWLLVLLAWHVLVDIIVANVEVALLVLGPTQRMRPAFIEVPLDSTHEIALTVLISVVSLSPGTLCAELSDDRTRLSVHVLDLGDEAALIALIKSRYEAPLMEIFAC
;
A
#
# COMPACT_ATOMS: atom_id res chain seq x y z
N MET A 1 -18.06 15.33 24.17
CA MET A 1 -16.77 15.61 24.84
C MET A 1 -15.76 14.48 24.68
N LEU A 2 -16.11 13.19 24.81
CA LEU A 2 -15.15 12.06 24.65
C LEU A 2 -14.44 12.01 23.28
N LYS A 3 -15.14 12.30 22.17
CA LYS A 3 -14.56 12.35 20.81
C LYS A 3 -13.50 13.44 20.62
N ARG A 4 -13.41 14.41 21.55
CA ARG A 4 -12.43 15.50 21.52
C ARG A 4 -11.18 15.20 22.36
N LEU A 5 -11.27 14.23 23.27
CA LEU A 5 -10.17 13.79 24.12
C LEU A 5 -9.44 12.55 23.54
N PHE A 6 -10.19 11.67 22.86
CA PHE A 6 -9.66 10.50 22.15
C PHE A 6 -10.13 10.49 20.70
N PRO A 7 -9.57 11.35 19.84
CA PRO A 7 -9.97 11.43 18.44
C PRO A 7 -9.71 10.12 17.67
N HIS A 8 -8.58 9.45 17.93
CA HIS A 8 -8.20 8.20 17.27
C HIS A 8 -7.60 7.18 18.26
N PRO A 9 -8.43 6.40 18.98
CA PRO A 9 -7.93 5.43 19.98
C PRO A 9 -7.07 4.32 19.36
N TRP A 10 -7.34 3.94 18.11
CA TRP A 10 -6.53 2.97 17.37
C TRP A 10 -5.09 3.45 17.11
N LEU A 11 -4.90 4.76 16.87
CA LEU A 11 -3.57 5.35 16.67
C LEU A 11 -2.76 5.31 17.95
N ALA A 12 -3.39 5.64 19.09
CA ALA A 12 -2.74 5.54 20.40
C ALA A 12 -2.29 4.11 20.71
N VAL A 13 -3.15 3.11 20.43
CA VAL A 13 -2.82 1.69 20.59
C VAL A 13 -1.66 1.29 19.67
N LEU A 14 -1.70 1.68 18.40
CA LEU A 14 -0.62 1.41 17.44
C LEU A 14 0.72 2.00 17.91
N LEU A 15 0.71 3.25 18.38
CA LEU A 15 1.90 3.94 18.89
C LEU A 15 2.48 3.27 20.13
N ILE A 16 1.63 2.77 21.04
CA ILE A 16 2.07 1.99 22.20
C ILE A 16 2.73 0.69 21.76
N ILE A 17 2.13 -0.04 20.81
CA ILE A 17 2.70 -1.27 20.26
C ILE A 17 4.06 -0.99 19.62
N CYS A 18 4.14 0.03 18.76
CA CYS A 18 5.40 0.45 18.15
C CYS A 18 6.46 0.84 19.20
N TRP A 19 6.07 1.55 20.26
CA TRP A 19 6.96 1.92 21.36
C TRP A 19 7.53 0.70 22.08
N VAL A 20 6.68 -0.25 22.45
CA VAL A 20 7.10 -1.48 23.15
C VAL A 20 8.01 -2.33 22.26
N LEU A 21 7.69 -2.45 20.96
CA LEU A 21 8.55 -3.13 20.00
C LEU A 21 9.90 -2.44 19.84
N LEU A 22 9.92 -1.10 19.83
CA LEU A 22 11.15 -0.31 19.72
C LEU A 22 12.05 -0.46 20.95
N MET A 23 11.46 -0.46 22.15
CA MET A 23 12.19 -0.68 23.40
C MET A 23 12.55 -2.15 23.63
N ASN A 24 11.88 -3.08 22.93
CA ASN A 24 12.00 -4.52 23.07
C ASN A 24 11.90 -5.01 24.53
N ASP A 25 11.10 -4.32 25.35
CA ASP A 25 10.94 -4.59 26.78
C ASP A 25 9.51 -4.27 27.24
N VAL A 26 8.89 -5.22 27.93
CA VAL A 26 7.51 -5.12 28.43
C VAL A 26 7.51 -4.87 29.94
N SER A 27 8.13 -3.76 30.36
CA SER A 27 8.05 -3.29 31.73
C SER A 27 6.86 -2.35 31.95
N PRO A 28 6.29 -2.28 33.18
CA PRO A 28 5.21 -1.34 33.51
C PRO A 28 5.57 0.12 33.24
N GLY A 29 6.85 0.49 33.43
CA GLY A 29 7.36 1.82 33.12
C GLY A 29 7.30 2.13 31.62
N ASN A 30 7.74 1.21 30.77
CA ASN A 30 7.68 1.37 29.32
C ASN A 30 6.25 1.41 28.79
N LEU A 31 5.35 0.62 29.35
CA LEU A 31 3.93 0.67 28.99
C LEU A 31 3.29 2.02 29.36
N LEU A 32 3.58 2.55 30.55
CA LEU A 32 3.08 3.86 30.98
C LEU A 32 3.63 4.99 30.11
N LEU A 33 4.92 4.96 29.81
CA LEU A 33 5.58 5.98 29.00
C LEU A 33 5.11 5.92 27.54
N GLY A 34 4.98 4.72 26.98
CA GLY A 34 4.38 4.49 25.67
C GLY A 34 2.92 4.95 25.59
N ALA A 35 2.12 4.71 26.64
CA ALA A 35 0.74 5.19 26.70
C ALA A 35 0.65 6.72 26.78
N ALA A 36 1.50 7.35 27.59
CA ALA A 36 1.57 8.81 27.70
C ALA A 36 1.99 9.45 26.37
N LEU A 37 3.03 8.94 25.72
CA LEU A 37 3.48 9.41 24.42
C LEU A 37 2.44 9.15 23.32
N GLY A 38 1.90 7.94 23.24
CA GLY A 38 0.88 7.56 22.27
C GLY A 38 -0.36 8.43 22.36
N TYR A 39 -0.80 8.74 23.58
CA TYR A 39 -1.89 9.69 23.82
C TYR A 39 -1.52 11.12 23.40
N ALA A 40 -0.36 11.62 23.84
CA ALA A 40 0.07 12.99 23.53
C ALA A 40 0.22 13.23 22.02
N ILE A 41 0.83 12.28 21.29
CA ILE A 41 0.99 12.32 19.84
C ILE A 41 -0.38 12.23 19.17
N SER A 42 -1.21 11.26 19.56
CA SER A 42 -2.55 11.10 18.96
C SER A 42 -3.41 12.34 19.15
N PHE A 43 -3.33 12.99 20.31
CA PHE A 43 -4.05 14.22 20.60
C PHE A 43 -3.59 15.39 19.73
N ARG A 44 -2.28 15.56 19.54
CA ARG A 44 -1.70 16.66 18.73
C ARG A 44 -1.90 16.46 17.22
N VAL A 45 -1.82 15.22 16.75
CA VAL A 45 -1.84 14.90 15.31
C VAL A 45 -3.26 14.70 14.78
N ALA A 46 -4.22 14.38 15.65
CA ALA A 46 -5.59 14.06 15.25
C ALA A 46 -6.33 15.14 14.47
N GLU A 47 -5.98 16.41 14.63
CA GLU A 47 -6.63 17.49 13.86
C GLU A 47 -6.06 17.60 12.43
N GLY A 48 -4.83 17.12 12.20
CA GLY A 48 -4.15 17.15 10.89
C GLY A 48 -4.25 15.84 10.11
N LEU A 49 -4.56 14.73 10.77
CA LEU A 49 -4.67 13.43 10.12
C LEU A 49 -6.03 13.34 9.39
N TRP A 50 -6.04 13.67 8.10
CA TRP A 50 -7.19 13.49 7.20
C TRP A 50 -7.47 12.02 6.89
N LEU A 51 -7.53 11.18 7.92
CA LEU A 51 -7.99 9.81 7.77
C LEU A 51 -9.51 9.84 7.68
N ARG A 52 -10.02 10.04 6.47
CA ARG A 52 -11.42 9.79 6.17
C ARG A 52 -11.77 8.39 6.71
N PRO A 53 -12.90 8.23 7.40
CA PRO A 53 -13.29 6.94 7.94
C PRO A 53 -13.35 5.92 6.79
N VAL A 54 -12.44 4.95 6.85
CA VAL A 54 -12.32 3.90 5.83
C VAL A 54 -13.53 3.00 5.95
N ARG A 55 -14.31 2.91 4.87
CA ARG A 55 -15.37 1.93 4.77
C ARG A 55 -14.73 0.65 4.25
N PHE A 56 -14.80 -0.40 5.05
CA PHE A 56 -14.36 -1.72 4.64
C PHE A 56 -15.59 -2.51 4.19
N GLY A 57 -15.57 -3.03 2.97
CA GLY A 57 -16.54 -4.00 2.49
C GLY A 57 -16.17 -5.40 2.95
N ARG A 58 -15.01 -5.88 2.50
CA ARG A 58 -14.51 -7.24 2.75
C ARG A 58 -13.05 -7.22 3.25
N PRO A 59 -12.79 -6.84 4.51
CA PRO A 59 -11.43 -6.66 5.02
C PRO A 59 -10.59 -7.95 5.05
N TRP A 60 -11.22 -9.14 5.09
CA TRP A 60 -10.51 -10.42 5.06
C TRP A 60 -9.79 -10.66 3.72
N LEU A 61 -10.26 -10.06 2.61
CA LEU A 61 -9.60 -10.14 1.31
C LEU A 61 -8.21 -9.49 1.33
N LEU A 62 -7.95 -8.59 2.28
CA LEU A 62 -6.66 -7.93 2.44
C LEU A 62 -5.54 -8.93 2.76
N VAL A 63 -5.84 -9.98 3.54
CA VAL A 63 -4.88 -11.05 3.85
C VAL A 63 -4.58 -11.89 2.60
N LEU A 64 -5.63 -12.19 1.81
CA LEU A 64 -5.48 -12.95 0.57
C LEU A 64 -4.67 -12.16 -0.48
N LEU A 65 -5.00 -10.87 -0.63
CA LEU A 65 -4.27 -9.95 -1.52
C LEU A 65 -2.81 -9.82 -1.07
N ALA A 66 -2.55 -9.63 0.22
CA ALA A 66 -1.19 -9.55 0.76
C ALA A 66 -0.39 -10.82 0.47
N TRP A 67 -1.02 -11.99 0.56
CA TRP A 67 -0.35 -13.24 0.23
C TRP A 67 -0.03 -13.32 -1.27
N HIS A 68 -0.97 -13.01 -2.17
CA HIS A 68 -0.69 -12.97 -3.61
C HIS A 68 0.45 -12.01 -3.94
N VAL A 69 0.43 -10.80 -3.39
CA VAL A 69 1.48 -9.80 -3.63
C VAL A 69 2.85 -10.30 -3.15
N LEU A 70 2.92 -10.97 -2.00
CA LEU A 70 4.18 -11.55 -1.51
C LEU A 70 4.72 -12.63 -2.46
N VAL A 71 3.86 -13.51 -2.98
CA VAL A 71 4.28 -14.49 -4.00
C VAL A 71 4.80 -13.78 -5.25
N ASP A 72 4.03 -12.80 -5.74
CA ASP A 72 4.34 -12.09 -6.97
C ASP A 72 5.66 -11.32 -6.84
N ILE A 73 5.93 -10.71 -5.68
CA ILE A 73 7.22 -10.06 -5.38
C ILE A 73 8.37 -11.06 -5.45
N ILE A 74 8.22 -12.27 -4.90
CA ILE A 74 9.29 -13.28 -4.93
C ILE A 74 9.56 -13.71 -6.37
N VAL A 75 8.50 -14.04 -7.13
CA VAL A 75 8.60 -14.51 -8.53
C VAL A 75 9.23 -13.45 -9.41
N ALA A 76 8.72 -12.22 -9.36
CA ALA A 76 9.23 -11.15 -10.21
C ALA A 76 10.66 -10.73 -9.83
N ASN A 77 11.09 -10.87 -8.57
CA ASN A 77 12.50 -10.62 -8.20
C ASN A 77 13.43 -11.64 -8.87
N VAL A 78 13.00 -12.90 -8.99
CA VAL A 78 13.73 -13.93 -9.71
C VAL A 78 13.78 -13.60 -11.21
N GLU A 79 12.66 -13.18 -11.80
CA GLU A 79 12.61 -12.77 -13.21
C GLU A 79 13.53 -11.58 -13.50
N VAL A 80 13.47 -10.54 -12.67
CA VAL A 80 14.37 -9.38 -12.78
C VAL A 80 15.83 -9.80 -12.61
N ALA A 81 16.15 -10.67 -11.65
CA ALA A 81 17.51 -11.18 -11.51
C ALA A 81 17.99 -11.91 -12.78
N LEU A 82 17.14 -12.73 -13.39
CA LEU A 82 17.45 -13.41 -14.66
C LEU A 82 17.62 -12.41 -15.83
N LEU A 83 16.79 -11.37 -15.89
CA LEU A 83 16.88 -10.32 -16.91
C LEU A 83 18.19 -9.51 -16.77
N VAL A 84 18.56 -9.15 -15.54
CA VAL A 84 19.78 -8.38 -15.25
C VAL A 84 21.05 -9.21 -15.45
N LEU A 85 21.04 -10.49 -15.10
CA LEU A 85 22.15 -11.42 -15.36
C LEU A 85 22.24 -11.85 -16.82
N GLY A 86 21.13 -11.75 -17.56
CA GLY A 86 21.04 -12.06 -18.99
C GLY A 86 21.54 -10.92 -19.90
N PRO A 87 21.45 -11.11 -21.22
CA PRO A 87 21.86 -10.08 -22.18
C PRO A 87 20.93 -8.86 -22.10
N THR A 88 21.49 -7.72 -21.72
CA THR A 88 20.78 -6.43 -21.56
C THR A 88 20.09 -5.94 -22.84
N GLN A 89 20.54 -6.39 -24.01
CA GLN A 89 19.93 -6.05 -25.31
C GLN A 89 18.49 -6.56 -25.48
N ARG A 90 17.99 -7.41 -24.58
CA ARG A 90 16.62 -7.95 -24.63
C ARG A 90 15.60 -7.12 -23.87
N MET A 91 16.03 -6.20 -23.01
CA MET A 91 15.12 -5.38 -22.20
C MET A 91 14.38 -4.36 -23.07
N ARG A 92 13.07 -4.29 -22.90
CA ARG A 92 12.19 -3.33 -23.59
C ARG A 92 11.53 -2.39 -22.59
N PRO A 93 12.27 -1.40 -22.05
CA PRO A 93 11.70 -0.47 -21.09
C PRO A 93 10.65 0.41 -21.79
N ALA A 94 9.50 0.60 -21.14
CA ALA A 94 8.40 1.37 -21.69
C ALA A 94 7.58 2.03 -20.58
N PHE A 95 6.84 3.07 -20.96
CA PHE A 95 5.80 3.65 -20.13
C PHE A 95 4.44 3.24 -20.70
N ILE A 96 3.56 2.77 -19.84
CA ILE A 96 2.18 2.41 -20.19
C ILE A 96 1.21 3.22 -19.34
N GLU A 97 0.03 3.52 -19.88
CA GLU A 97 -1.06 4.12 -19.12
C GLU A 97 -2.08 3.06 -18.73
N VAL A 98 -2.28 2.88 -17.42
CA VAL A 98 -3.30 1.98 -16.87
C VAL A 98 -4.54 2.80 -16.53
N PRO A 99 -5.69 2.59 -17.21
CA PRO A 99 -6.94 3.24 -16.84
C PRO A 99 -7.49 2.65 -15.54
N LEU A 100 -7.83 3.53 -14.60
CA LEU A 100 -8.33 3.20 -13.27
C LEU A 100 -9.87 3.32 -13.23
N ASP A 101 -10.51 2.36 -12.58
CA ASP A 101 -11.96 2.29 -12.39
C ASP A 101 -12.40 2.95 -11.07
N SER A 102 -11.47 3.13 -10.12
CA SER A 102 -11.73 3.73 -8.81
C SER A 102 -10.89 4.97 -8.57
N THR A 103 -11.50 6.01 -7.98
CA THR A 103 -10.80 7.22 -7.51
C THR A 103 -10.57 7.22 -5.99
N HIS A 104 -10.82 6.07 -5.32
CA HIS A 104 -10.69 5.96 -3.88
C HIS A 104 -9.24 6.05 -3.41
N GLU A 105 -8.90 7.12 -2.69
CA GLU A 105 -7.53 7.51 -2.33
C GLU A 105 -6.70 6.36 -1.71
N ILE A 106 -7.28 5.63 -0.75
CA ILE A 106 -6.56 4.53 -0.08
C ILE A 106 -6.38 3.33 -1.00
N ALA A 107 -7.39 3.03 -1.84
CA ALA A 107 -7.31 1.90 -2.77
C ALA A 107 -6.21 2.17 -3.80
N LEU A 108 -6.17 3.38 -4.34
CA LEU A 108 -5.12 3.82 -5.26
C LEU A 108 -3.74 3.86 -4.61
N THR A 109 -3.63 4.33 -3.36
CA THR A 109 -2.34 4.33 -2.65
C THR A 109 -1.80 2.92 -2.48
N VAL A 110 -2.66 1.97 -2.12
CA VAL A 110 -2.28 0.55 -2.00
C VAL A 110 -1.94 -0.03 -3.36
N LEU A 111 -2.74 0.24 -4.40
CA LEU A 111 -2.47 -0.21 -5.77
C LEU A 111 -1.11 0.28 -6.27
N ILE A 112 -0.82 1.57 -6.14
CA ILE A 112 0.45 2.21 -6.50
C ILE A 112 1.61 1.54 -5.76
N SER A 113 1.44 1.30 -4.46
CA SER A 113 2.45 0.65 -3.63
C SER A 113 2.71 -0.79 -4.08
N VAL A 114 1.66 -1.55 -4.37
CA VAL A 114 1.77 -2.94 -4.84
C VAL A 114 2.45 -3.01 -6.21
N VAL A 115 2.00 -2.21 -7.18
CA VAL A 115 2.57 -2.19 -8.54
C VAL A 115 4.02 -1.70 -8.52
N SER A 116 4.39 -0.79 -7.62
CA SER A 116 5.77 -0.33 -7.48
C SER A 116 6.67 -1.31 -6.72
N LEU A 117 6.08 -2.16 -5.87
CA LEU A 117 6.79 -3.23 -5.18
C LEU A 117 6.97 -4.46 -6.06
N SER A 118 6.08 -4.68 -7.04
CA SER A 118 6.25 -5.69 -8.08
C SER A 118 7.54 -5.41 -8.87
N PRO A 119 8.56 -6.27 -8.75
CA PRO A 119 9.83 -6.09 -9.43
C PRO A 119 9.64 -5.98 -10.95
N GLY A 120 10.28 -4.98 -11.56
CA GLY A 120 10.16 -4.73 -13.00
C GLY A 120 9.06 -3.74 -13.37
N THR A 121 8.27 -3.24 -12.41
CA THR A 121 7.33 -2.13 -12.62
C THR A 121 7.51 -1.02 -11.57
N LEU A 122 7.23 0.22 -11.95
CA LEU A 122 7.27 1.38 -11.08
C LEU A 122 6.17 2.36 -11.48
N CYS A 123 5.32 2.76 -10.54
CA CYS A 123 4.38 3.84 -10.79
C CYS A 123 5.12 5.17 -10.89
N ALA A 124 4.99 5.84 -12.03
CA ALA A 124 5.66 7.11 -12.30
C ALA A 124 4.79 8.31 -11.91
N GLU A 125 3.51 8.27 -12.29
CA GLU A 125 2.60 9.39 -12.10
C GLU A 125 1.15 8.91 -11.99
N LEU A 126 0.38 9.58 -11.13
CA LEU A 126 -1.08 9.45 -11.06
C LEU A 126 -1.68 10.74 -11.61
N SER A 127 -2.62 10.62 -12.54
CA SER A 127 -3.31 11.78 -13.11
C SER A 127 -4.04 12.60 -12.03
N ASP A 128 -4.18 13.92 -12.25
CA ASP A 128 -4.85 14.82 -11.31
C ASP A 128 -6.30 14.40 -10.99
N ASP A 129 -6.98 13.84 -11.98
CA ASP A 129 -8.34 13.30 -11.88
C ASP A 129 -8.39 11.88 -11.29
N ARG A 130 -7.23 11.26 -11.04
CA ARG A 130 -7.04 9.90 -10.52
C ARG A 130 -7.67 8.80 -11.38
N THR A 131 -7.82 9.03 -12.69
CA THR A 131 -8.39 8.05 -13.62
C THR A 131 -7.32 7.29 -14.42
N ARG A 132 -6.05 7.73 -14.37
CA ARG A 132 -4.95 7.10 -15.11
C ARG A 132 -3.69 7.00 -14.27
N LEU A 133 -3.05 5.84 -14.33
CA LEU A 133 -1.79 5.56 -13.67
C LEU A 133 -0.72 5.30 -14.73
N SER A 134 0.30 6.16 -14.79
CA SER A 134 1.48 5.94 -15.60
C SER A 134 2.41 4.96 -14.90
N VAL A 135 2.72 3.84 -15.57
CA VAL A 135 3.59 2.79 -15.04
C VAL A 135 4.79 2.63 -15.97
N HIS A 136 5.98 2.76 -15.39
CA HIS A 136 7.22 2.38 -16.03
C HIS A 136 7.42 0.87 -15.88
N VAL A 137 7.74 0.19 -16.97
CA VAL A 137 7.97 -1.25 -17.03
C VAL A 137 9.38 -1.48 -17.54
N LEU A 138 10.14 -2.36 -16.87
CA LEU A 138 11.53 -2.66 -17.20
C LEU A 138 11.65 -3.48 -18.50
N ASP A 139 10.74 -4.44 -18.69
CA ASP A 139 10.67 -5.28 -19.87
C ASP A 139 9.21 -5.49 -20.30
N LEU A 140 8.76 -4.70 -21.27
CA LEU A 140 7.40 -4.76 -21.78
C LEU A 140 7.28 -5.82 -22.88
N GLY A 141 6.56 -6.91 -22.57
CA GLY A 141 6.15 -7.92 -23.53
C GLY A 141 4.84 -7.54 -24.25
N ASP A 142 3.72 -7.60 -23.52
CA ASP A 142 2.38 -7.26 -23.99
C ASP A 142 1.72 -6.26 -23.01
N GLU A 143 1.48 -5.05 -23.53
CA GLU A 143 0.86 -3.96 -22.78
C GLU A 143 -0.57 -4.29 -22.33
N ALA A 144 -1.39 -4.87 -23.21
CA ALA A 144 -2.78 -5.17 -22.90
C ALA A 144 -2.88 -6.27 -21.83
N ALA A 145 -2.00 -7.27 -21.90
CA ALA A 145 -1.92 -8.32 -20.89
C ALA A 145 -1.51 -7.78 -19.52
N LEU A 146 -0.54 -6.86 -19.46
CA LEU A 146 -0.10 -6.25 -18.20
C LEU A 146 -1.20 -5.37 -17.59
N ILE A 147 -1.89 -4.56 -18.41
CA ILE A 147 -3.05 -3.78 -17.95
C ILE A 147 -4.12 -4.71 -17.38
N ALA A 148 -4.48 -5.79 -18.10
CA ALA A 148 -5.49 -6.74 -17.63
C ALA A 148 -5.08 -7.44 -16.34
N LEU A 149 -3.79 -7.76 -16.17
CA LEU A 149 -3.24 -8.33 -14.93
C LEU A 149 -3.42 -7.35 -13.75
N ILE A 150 -3.01 -6.09 -13.92
CA ILE A 150 -3.11 -5.07 -12.86
C ILE A 150 -4.56 -4.87 -12.44
N LYS A 151 -5.47 -4.75 -13.42
CA LYS A 151 -6.91 -4.56 -13.17
C LYS A 151 -7.54 -5.76 -12.45
N SER A 152 -7.29 -6.97 -12.94
CA SER A 152 -7.93 -8.18 -12.39
C SER A 152 -7.34 -8.64 -11.07
N ARG A 153 -6.02 -8.58 -10.92
CA ARG A 153 -5.30 -9.18 -9.79
C ARG A 153 -5.14 -8.22 -8.60
N TYR A 154 -5.11 -6.91 -8.85
CA TYR A 154 -4.88 -5.92 -7.79
C TYR A 154 -6.05 -4.93 -7.65
N GLU A 155 -6.48 -4.28 -8.73
CA GLU A 155 -7.51 -3.23 -8.67
C GLU A 155 -8.87 -3.79 -8.20
N ALA A 156 -9.37 -4.86 -8.84
CA ALA A 156 -10.68 -5.43 -8.50
C ALA A 156 -10.79 -5.91 -7.04
N PRO A 157 -9.81 -6.66 -6.47
CA PRO A 157 -9.82 -6.99 -5.05
C PRO A 157 -9.80 -5.76 -4.13
N LEU A 158 -9.07 -4.69 -4.50
CA LEU A 158 -9.02 -3.46 -3.72
C LEU A 158 -10.38 -2.74 -3.71
N MET A 159 -11.09 -2.72 -4.84
CA MET A 159 -12.46 -2.21 -4.91
C MET A 159 -13.41 -2.97 -3.99
N GLU A 160 -13.30 -4.31 -3.92
CA GLU A 160 -14.09 -5.11 -2.98
C GLU A 160 -13.73 -4.87 -1.50
N ILE A 161 -12.44 -4.68 -1.20
CA ILE A 161 -11.95 -4.42 0.16
C ILE A 161 -12.47 -3.08 0.68
N PHE A 162 -12.38 -2.03 -0.14
CA PHE A 162 -12.73 -0.66 0.23
C PHE A 162 -14.15 -0.24 -0.16
N ALA A 163 -14.93 -1.16 -0.73
CA ALA A 163 -16.31 -0.94 -1.18
C ALA A 163 -16.45 0.32 -2.07
N CYS A 164 -15.55 0.44 -3.04
CA CYS A 164 -15.47 1.57 -3.97
C CYS A 164 -15.65 1.13 -5.43
#